data_AF-A0A2U3KUT0-F1
#
_entry.id   AF-A0A2U3KUT0-F1
#
_cell.length_a   1.000
_cell.length_b   1.000
_cell.length_c   1.000
_cell.angle_alpha   90.00
_cell.angle_beta   90.00
_cell.angle_gamma   90.00
#
_symmetry.space_group_name_H-M   'P 1'
#
loop_
_entity.id
_entity.type
_entity.pdbx_description
1 polymer ?
#
loop_
_entity_poly.entity_id
_entity_poly.type
_entity_poly.pdbx_seq_one_letter_code
_entity_poly.pdbx_strand_id
1 'polypeptide(L)'
;MLRERGALGKHGTEQIKGTRLTVEDFEKRTGIKVELKVYDDESDPRKAVAAVEKLAGMDKVNGIVDGYGSNLVGPASEAAERYNTPYLTTGAVSTNPLLKKQ
;
A
#
# COMPACT_ATOMS: atom_id res chain seq x y z
N MET A 1 -1.58 -1.00 -1.46
CA MET A 1 -2.61 -1.43 -2.40
C MET A 1 -2.91 -0.26 -3.32
N LEU A 2 -3.29 -0.50 -4.57
CA LEU A 2 -3.41 0.57 -5.58
C LEU A 2 -4.61 0.29 -6.49
N ARG A 3 -5.47 1.29 -6.69
CA ARG A 3 -6.69 1.14 -7.48
C ARG A 3 -6.42 1.09 -8.97
N GLU A 4 -6.93 0.07 -9.66
CA GLU A 4 -6.78 -0.06 -11.12
C GLU A 4 -8.06 0.36 -11.87
N ARG A 5 -9.23 0.46 -11.22
CA ARG A 5 -10.51 0.79 -11.88
C ARG A 5 -11.35 1.88 -11.18
N GLY A 6 -12.15 2.62 -11.96
CA GLY A 6 -13.08 3.68 -11.49
C GLY A 6 -12.66 5.13 -11.78
N ALA A 7 -13.41 6.13 -11.29
CA ALA A 7 -13.19 7.56 -11.55
C ALA A 7 -11.81 8.10 -11.11
N LEU A 8 -11.10 7.38 -10.23
CA LEU A 8 -9.75 7.67 -9.75
C LEU A 8 -8.70 6.63 -10.23
N GLY A 9 -9.08 5.66 -11.08
CA GLY A 9 -8.20 4.57 -11.54
C GLY A 9 -6.99 5.04 -12.34
N LYS A 10 -7.03 6.24 -12.91
CA LYS A 10 -5.87 6.88 -13.56
C LYS A 10 -4.72 7.10 -12.57
N HIS A 11 -5.03 7.60 -11.36
CA HIS A 11 -4.02 7.88 -10.34
C HIS A 11 -3.39 6.61 -9.77
N GLY A 12 -4.19 5.55 -9.55
CA GLY A 12 -3.62 4.29 -9.10
C GLY A 12 -2.76 3.62 -10.17
N THR A 13 -3.13 3.73 -11.45
CA THR A 13 -2.26 3.28 -12.56
C THR A 13 -0.93 4.04 -12.61
N GLU A 14 -0.94 5.34 -12.39
CA GLU A 14 0.28 6.18 -12.33
C GLU A 14 1.16 5.82 -11.13
N GLN A 15 0.58 5.61 -9.96
CA GLN A 15 1.31 5.17 -8.77
C GLN A 15 1.95 3.80 -8.99
N ILE A 16 1.21 2.85 -9.57
CA ILE A 16 1.75 1.52 -9.87
C ILE A 16 2.92 1.62 -10.85
N LYS A 17 2.82 2.46 -11.89
CA LYS A 17 3.93 2.71 -12.82
C LYS A 17 5.14 3.30 -12.10
N GLY A 18 4.94 4.29 -11.24
CA GLY A 18 6.00 4.86 -10.42
C GLY A 18 6.69 3.82 -9.55
N THR A 19 5.91 3.00 -8.82
CA THR A 19 6.44 1.91 -7.99
C THR A 19 7.23 0.90 -8.81
N ARG A 20 6.74 0.50 -9.99
CA ARG A 20 7.47 -0.43 -10.87
C ARG A 20 8.81 0.17 -11.32
N LEU A 21 8.83 1.43 -11.74
CA LEU A 21 10.08 2.11 -12.14
C LEU A 21 11.08 2.19 -10.99
N THR A 22 10.62 2.48 -9.76
CA THR A 22 11.49 2.49 -8.58
C THR A 22 12.04 1.11 -8.26
N VAL A 23 11.23 0.06 -8.39
CA VAL A 23 11.68 -1.32 -8.24
C VAL A 23 12.76 -1.63 -9.27
N GLU A 24 12.52 -1.35 -10.55
CA GLU A 24 13.49 -1.58 -11.62
C GLU A 24 14.82 -0.83 -11.39
N ASP A 25 14.78 0.42 -10.94
CA ASP A 25 15.99 1.18 -10.59
C ASP A 25 16.73 0.57 -9.39
N PHE A 26 16.00 0.18 -8.35
CA PHE A 26 16.56 -0.46 -7.17
C PHE A 26 17.23 -1.79 -7.50
N GLU A 27 16.57 -2.64 -8.29
CA GLU A 27 17.14 -3.91 -8.74
C GLU A 27 18.42 -3.69 -9.56
N LYS A 28 18.43 -2.71 -10.47
CA LYS A 28 19.61 -2.36 -11.27
C LYS A 28 20.78 -1.88 -10.41
N ARG A 29 20.50 -1.10 -9.36
CA ARG A 29 21.53 -0.50 -8.50
C ARG A 29 22.08 -1.46 -7.45
N THR A 30 21.27 -2.39 -6.96
CA THR A 30 21.63 -3.27 -5.83
C THR A 30 21.85 -4.72 -6.24
N GLY A 31 21.30 -5.16 -7.37
CA GLY A 31 21.26 -6.56 -7.79
C GLY A 31 20.27 -7.43 -7.00
N ILE A 32 19.52 -6.85 -6.05
CA ILE A 32 18.52 -7.56 -5.25
C ILE A 32 17.22 -7.60 -6.05
N LYS A 33 16.65 -8.79 -6.23
CA LYS A 33 15.35 -8.95 -6.88
C LYS A 33 14.20 -8.62 -5.94
N VAL A 34 13.18 -7.93 -6.45
CA VAL A 34 11.99 -7.51 -5.73
C VAL A 34 10.75 -8.02 -6.45
N GLU A 35 9.95 -8.84 -5.77
CA GLU A 35 8.65 -9.29 -6.28
C GLU A 35 7.55 -8.30 -5.85
N LEU A 36 6.89 -7.67 -6.83
CA LEU A 36 5.79 -6.76 -6.56
C LEU A 36 4.44 -7.47 -6.73
N LYS A 37 3.70 -7.63 -5.63
CA LYS A 37 2.30 -8.07 -5.63
C LYS A 37 1.37 -6.87 -5.55
N VAL A 38 0.48 -6.73 -6.53
CA VAL A 38 -0.49 -5.62 -6.61
C VAL A 38 -1.90 -6.14 -6.34
N TYR A 39 -2.62 -5.45 -5.46
CA TYR A 39 -4.03 -5.69 -5.16
C TYR A 39 -4.81 -4.39 -5.30
N ASP A 40 -5.95 -4.48 -6.00
CA ASP A 40 -6.94 -3.41 -6.12
C ASP A 40 -7.96 -3.53 -4.98
N ASP A 41 -7.98 -2.53 -4.10
CA ASP A 41 -8.97 -2.43 -3.01
C ASP A 41 -10.31 -1.84 -3.46
N GLU A 42 -10.43 -1.42 -4.72
CA GLU A 42 -11.61 -0.82 -5.32
C GLU A 42 -12.21 0.33 -4.52
N SER A 43 -11.42 1.04 -3.71
CA SER A 43 -11.92 2.11 -2.82
C SER A 43 -12.63 1.68 -1.56
N ASP A 44 -12.69 0.39 -1.30
CA ASP A 44 -13.50 -0.14 -0.23
C ASP A 44 -12.61 -0.46 0.99
N PRO A 45 -12.90 0.12 2.18
CA PRO A 45 -12.10 -0.14 3.37
C PRO A 45 -12.04 -1.62 3.77
N ARG A 46 -13.10 -2.40 3.53
CA ARG A 46 -13.11 -3.83 3.87
C ARG A 46 -12.22 -4.62 2.91
N LYS A 47 -12.26 -4.26 1.62
CA LYS A 47 -11.35 -4.85 0.62
C LYS A 47 -9.89 -4.47 0.88
N ALA A 48 -9.61 -3.25 1.34
CA ALA A 48 -8.28 -2.84 1.75
C ALA A 48 -7.75 -3.68 2.92
N VAL A 49 -8.55 -3.87 3.99
CA VAL A 49 -8.16 -4.75 5.11
C VAL A 49 -7.93 -6.18 4.63
N ALA A 50 -8.86 -6.75 3.85
CA ALA A 50 -8.71 -8.11 3.34
C ALA A 50 -7.47 -8.28 2.45
N ALA A 51 -7.12 -7.27 1.66
CA ALA A 51 -5.91 -7.27 0.85
C ALA A 51 -4.64 -7.22 1.72
N VAL A 52 -4.62 -6.46 2.82
CA VAL A 52 -3.52 -6.50 3.81
C VAL A 52 -3.41 -7.87 4.46
N GLU A 53 -4.53 -8.45 4.91
CA GLU A 53 -4.53 -9.77 5.56
C GLU A 53 -4.03 -10.86 4.61
N LYS A 54 -4.36 -10.75 3.32
CA LYS A 54 -3.80 -11.65 2.31
C LYS A 54 -2.31 -11.40 2.09
N LEU A 55 -1.90 -10.15 1.90
CA LEU A 55 -0.50 -9.77 1.65
C LEU A 55 0.43 -10.17 2.82
N ALA A 56 0.06 -9.81 4.04
CA ALA A 56 0.86 -10.04 5.24
C ALA A 56 0.66 -11.46 5.82
N GLY A 57 -0.58 -11.95 5.82
CA GLY A 57 -0.93 -13.22 6.45
C GLY A 57 -0.61 -14.44 5.59
N MET A 58 -0.94 -14.38 4.28
CA MET A 58 -0.80 -15.52 3.36
C MET A 58 0.43 -15.38 2.48
N ASP A 59 0.57 -14.24 1.79
CA ASP A 59 1.66 -13.97 0.85
C ASP A 59 2.99 -13.66 1.56
N LYS A 60 2.95 -13.40 2.88
CA LYS A 60 4.12 -13.15 3.76
C LYS A 60 5.07 -12.09 3.20
N VAL A 61 4.53 -11.00 2.65
CA VAL A 61 5.35 -9.93 2.07
C VAL A 61 6.20 -9.22 3.14
N ASN A 62 7.37 -8.71 2.76
CA ASN A 62 8.27 -8.00 3.67
C ASN A 62 7.84 -6.56 3.98
N GLY A 63 6.86 -6.02 3.26
CA GLY A 63 6.33 -4.69 3.45
C GLY A 63 5.18 -4.39 2.50
N ILE A 64 4.36 -3.42 2.87
CA ILE A 64 3.19 -3.00 2.11
C ILE A 64 3.33 -1.52 1.79
N VAL A 65 3.18 -1.18 0.51
CA VAL A 65 3.08 0.21 0.04
C VAL A 65 1.64 0.47 -0.36
N ASP A 66 1.04 1.49 0.23
CA ASP A 66 -0.33 1.89 -0.01
C ASP A 66 -0.47 3.21 -0.74
N GLY A 67 -1.57 3.30 -1.48
CA GLY A 67 -1.92 4.42 -2.33
C GLY A 67 -2.52 5.59 -1.56
N TYR A 68 -3.45 6.26 -2.24
CA TYR A 68 -4.10 7.49 -1.80
C TYR A 68 -5.49 7.21 -1.21
N GLY A 69 -5.73 7.66 0.03
CA GLY A 69 -7.06 7.57 0.67
C GLY A 69 -6.98 7.37 2.19
N SER A 70 -7.13 8.45 2.96
CA SER A 70 -6.98 8.44 4.43
C SER A 70 -8.00 7.53 5.15
N ASN A 71 -9.16 7.28 4.53
CA ASN A 71 -10.18 6.36 5.04
C ASN A 71 -9.80 4.88 4.91
N LEU A 72 -8.80 4.55 4.08
CA LEU A 72 -8.31 3.19 3.86
C LEU A 72 -7.09 2.91 4.75
N VAL A 73 -6.22 3.90 4.91
CA VAL A 73 -4.94 3.74 5.62
C VAL A 73 -5.11 3.32 7.07
N GLY A 74 -6.06 3.89 7.83
CA GLY A 74 -6.20 3.58 9.26
C GLY A 74 -6.48 2.08 9.52
N PRO A 75 -7.58 1.52 9.00
CA PRO A 75 -7.88 0.10 9.17
C PRO A 75 -6.84 -0.83 8.55
N ALA A 76 -6.25 -0.45 7.41
CA ALA A 76 -5.24 -1.25 6.72
C ALA A 76 -3.89 -1.26 7.46
N SER A 77 -3.45 -0.15 8.06
CA SER A 77 -2.22 -0.10 8.84
C SER A 77 -2.37 -0.90 10.13
N GLU A 78 -3.51 -0.81 10.81
CA GLU A 78 -3.81 -1.64 11.99
C GLU A 78 -3.79 -3.14 11.63
N ALA A 79 -4.31 -3.50 10.46
CA ALA A 79 -4.21 -4.87 9.97
C ALA A 79 -2.76 -5.31 9.74
N ALA A 80 -1.90 -4.45 9.18
CA ALA A 80 -0.50 -4.76 8.94
C ALA A 80 0.30 -4.90 10.26
N GLU A 81 -0.02 -4.08 11.26
CA GLU A 81 0.58 -4.14 12.60
C GLU A 81 0.34 -5.51 13.27
N ARG A 82 -0.87 -6.09 13.12
CA ARG A 82 -1.16 -7.44 13.65
C ARG A 82 -0.23 -8.53 13.09
N TYR A 83 0.33 -8.31 11.90
CA TYR A 83 1.27 -9.22 11.25
C TYR A 83 2.73 -8.76 11.32
N ASN A 84 3.05 -7.70 12.06
CA ASN A 84 4.38 -7.07 12.13
C ASN A 84 4.96 -6.77 10.74
N THR A 85 4.11 -6.37 9.79
CA THR A 85 4.54 -6.05 8.42
C THR A 85 4.64 -4.52 8.26
N PRO A 86 5.81 -3.98 7.88
CA PRO A 86 5.98 -2.56 7.63
C PRO A 86 4.95 -2.02 6.63
N TYR A 87 4.33 -0.89 6.95
CA TYR A 87 3.29 -0.25 6.13
C TYR A 87 3.69 1.18 5.78
N LEU A 88 3.80 1.48 4.48
CA LEU A 88 4.18 2.80 3.96
C LEU A 88 3.03 3.38 3.14
N THR A 89 2.56 4.57 3.52
CA THR A 89 1.58 5.35 2.74
C THR A 89 2.28 6.37 1.85
N THR A 90 1.89 6.44 0.57
CA THR A 90 2.49 7.35 -0.41
C THR A 90 1.68 8.62 -0.67
N GLY A 91 0.52 8.79 -0.02
CA GLY A 91 -0.33 9.96 -0.27
C GLY A 91 -1.50 10.18 0.69
N ALA A 92 -1.60 9.45 1.80
CA ALA A 92 -2.67 9.74 2.78
C ALA A 92 -2.36 10.96 3.64
N VAL A 93 -3.31 11.88 3.70
CA VAL A 93 -3.37 12.99 4.66
C VAL A 93 -4.44 12.69 5.70
N SER A 94 -4.05 12.18 6.87
CA SER A 94 -4.99 12.03 7.98
C SER A 94 -5.33 13.39 8.58
N THR A 95 -6.59 13.78 8.60
CA THR A 95 -7.09 14.94 9.38
C THR A 95 -7.30 14.62 10.85
N ASN A 96 -6.81 13.47 11.34
CA ASN A 96 -6.96 13.06 12.73
C ASN A 96 -5.95 13.82 13.62
N PRO A 97 -6.39 14.65 14.60
CA PRO A 97 -5.48 15.44 15.44
C PRO A 97 -4.61 14.62 16.41
N LEU A 98 -4.77 13.30 16.47
CA LEU A 98 -4.06 12.42 17.40
C LEU A 98 -2.55 12.25 17.12
N LEU A 99 -2.02 12.82 16.04
CA LEU A 99 -0.57 12.82 15.74
C LEU A 99 0.19 14.00 16.37
N LYS A 100 -0.46 14.82 17.21
CA LYS A 100 0.24 15.81 18.04
C LYS A 100 0.39 15.31 19.47
N LYS A 101 1.46 14.54 19.72
CA LYS A 101 2.28 14.59 20.94
C LYS A 101 3.41 13.58 20.83
N GLN A 102 4.57 14.09 20.40
CA GLN A 102 5.84 13.69 20.98
C GLN A 102 5.94 14.27 22.38
#